data_AF-A0A938JCD5-F1
#
_entry.id   AF-A0A938JCD5-F1
#
_cell.length_a   1.000
_cell.length_b   1.000
_cell.length_c   1.000
_cell.angle_alpha   90.00
_cell.angle_beta   90.00
_cell.angle_gamma   90.00
#
_symmetry.space_group_name_H-M   'P 1'
#
loop_
_entity.id
_entity.type
_entity.pdbx_description
1 polymer ?
#
loop_
_entity_poly.entity_id
_entity_poly.type
_entity_poly.pdbx_seq_one_letter_code
_entity_poly.pdbx_strand_id
1 'polypeptide(L)'
;MNSPFRENAVQALASSGESRERTSLVTPRRALVALAVIALLLAGLLYVAVNSLATPTPGIGWADRGGFAVVAAPVAGTASTPTLTTGARLRGGDVIGEVTDADGATTPLTAPGDSIVMQRGALTEPFAVAAGDPVVTLGMLTQPPLLFILLPGAEATGFTDGNLAEGAAVWVQPANGPSFECRIVAYNKYEQSGESVIAYIPSPTVARYVQANGSVVSAGAACPAGELDALLVGTIVPVSVEVGRRSLLSYVFGGS
;
A
#
# COMPACT_ATOMS: atom_id res chain seq x y z
N MET A 1 93.85 -21.09 18.88
CA MET A 1 92.75 -20.13 19.09
C MET A 1 91.62 -20.46 18.13
N ASN A 2 90.66 -21.27 18.56
CA ASN A 2 89.37 -21.47 17.90
C ASN A 2 88.31 -21.17 18.95
N SER A 3 87.39 -20.26 18.62
CA SER A 3 86.45 -19.64 19.57
C SER A 3 85.33 -20.62 19.96
N PRO A 4 85.06 -20.83 21.26
CA PRO A 4 83.97 -21.68 21.75
C PRO A 4 82.56 -21.15 21.40
N PHE A 5 82.46 -19.97 20.80
CA PHE A 5 81.18 -19.44 20.31
C PHE A 5 80.66 -20.15 19.05
N ARG A 6 81.52 -20.79 18.25
CA ARG A 6 81.09 -21.50 17.03
C ARG A 6 80.48 -22.86 17.31
N GLU A 7 80.96 -23.59 18.31
CA GLU A 7 80.38 -24.90 18.67
C GLU A 7 79.02 -24.74 19.36
N ASN A 8 78.86 -23.73 20.22
CA ASN A 8 77.57 -23.44 20.85
C ASN A 8 76.53 -22.90 19.86
N ALA A 9 76.93 -22.19 18.81
CA ALA A 9 76.01 -21.71 17.78
C ALA A 9 75.49 -22.84 16.87
N VAL A 10 76.30 -23.87 16.59
CA VAL A 10 75.87 -25.04 15.82
C VAL A 10 75.02 -25.99 16.68
N GLN A 11 75.31 -26.12 17.98
CA GLN A 11 74.46 -26.88 18.90
C GLN A 11 73.10 -26.22 19.13
N ALA A 12 73.02 -24.88 19.18
CA ALA A 12 71.73 -24.16 19.27
C ALA A 12 70.89 -24.26 17.97
N LEU A 13 71.54 -24.37 16.80
CA LEU A 13 70.85 -24.62 15.54
C LEU A 13 70.43 -26.08 15.35
N ALA A 14 71.15 -27.04 15.95
CA ALA A 14 70.76 -28.44 15.99
C ALA A 14 69.65 -28.72 17.01
N SER A 15 69.60 -27.99 18.14
CA SER A 15 68.55 -28.13 19.16
C SER A 15 67.28 -27.30 18.89
N SER A 16 67.29 -26.42 17.88
CA SER A 16 66.08 -25.70 17.42
C SER A 16 65.35 -26.42 16.27
N GLY A 17 65.83 -27.61 15.89
CA GLY A 17 65.19 -28.47 14.89
C GLY A 17 63.94 -29.22 15.38
N GLU A 18 63.68 -29.27 16.68
CA GLU A 18 62.51 -29.93 17.28
C GLU A 18 61.44 -28.92 17.71
N SER A 19 60.96 -28.09 16.80
CA SER A 19 59.64 -27.41 16.95
C SER A 19 59.06 -26.95 15.61
N ARG A 20 59.43 -27.63 14.52
CA ARG A 20 58.49 -27.80 13.40
C ARG A 20 57.71 -29.08 13.63
N GLU A 21 56.97 -29.11 14.74
CA GLU A 21 55.66 -29.74 14.66
C GLU A 21 54.98 -29.02 13.50
N ARG A 22 54.97 -29.68 12.34
CA ARG A 22 53.85 -29.56 11.43
C ARG A 22 52.65 -29.93 12.29
N THR A 23 52.09 -28.96 12.99
CA THR A 23 50.65 -28.81 13.12
C THR A 23 50.15 -28.58 11.69
N SER A 24 50.23 -29.65 10.90
CA SER A 24 49.15 -30.00 10.02
C SER A 24 47.94 -29.94 10.94
N LEU A 25 47.22 -28.82 10.90
CA LEU A 25 45.81 -28.84 11.23
C LEU A 25 45.21 -29.82 10.22
N VAL A 26 45.36 -31.11 10.49
CA VAL A 26 44.47 -32.13 9.98
C VAL A 26 43.19 -31.80 10.72
N THR A 27 42.41 -30.86 10.18
CA THR A 27 41.06 -30.61 10.64
C THR A 27 40.39 -31.99 10.64
N PRO A 28 40.11 -32.59 11.81
CA PRO A 28 39.62 -33.96 11.82
C PRO A 28 38.37 -33.98 10.94
N ARG A 29 38.15 -35.03 10.13
CA ARG A 29 36.99 -35.09 9.22
C ARG A 29 35.68 -34.68 9.92
N ARG A 30 35.55 -34.98 11.21
CA ARG A 30 34.44 -34.56 12.09
C ARG A 30 34.31 -33.04 12.26
N ALA A 31 35.40 -32.29 12.36
CA ALA A 31 35.39 -30.83 12.40
C ALA A 31 35.03 -30.20 11.05
N LEU A 32 35.44 -30.79 9.92
CA LEU A 32 34.96 -30.36 8.60
C LEU A 32 33.46 -30.62 8.42
N VAL A 33 32.96 -31.77 8.88
CA VAL A 33 31.52 -32.08 8.88
C VAL A 33 30.76 -31.13 9.81
N ALA A 34 31.28 -30.84 11.01
CA ALA A 34 30.66 -29.89 11.94
C ALA A 34 30.60 -28.47 11.34
N LEU A 35 31.68 -28.01 10.69
CA LEU A 35 31.70 -26.73 9.99
C LEU A 35 30.71 -26.71 8.82
N ALA A 36 30.59 -27.81 8.06
CA ALA A 36 29.61 -27.91 6.97
C ALA A 36 28.17 -27.86 7.50
N VAL A 37 27.87 -28.51 8.63
CA VAL A 37 26.55 -28.45 9.28
C VAL A 37 26.26 -27.05 9.80
N ILE A 38 27.22 -26.39 10.46
CA ILE A 38 27.05 -25.01 10.94
C ILE A 38 26.83 -24.06 9.75
N ALA A 39 27.60 -24.20 8.67
CA ALA A 39 27.43 -23.40 7.46
C ALA A 39 26.05 -23.62 6.82
N LEU A 40 25.55 -24.87 6.79
CA LEU A 40 24.19 -25.20 6.34
C LEU A 40 23.12 -24.58 7.24
N LEU A 41 23.30 -24.62 8.56
CA LEU A 41 22.37 -23.99 9.51
C LEU A 41 22.36 -22.47 9.36
N LEU A 42 23.52 -21.83 9.21
CA LEU A 42 23.63 -20.39 8.96
C LEU A 42 23.03 -20.01 7.60
N ALA A 43 23.26 -20.80 6.55
CA ALA A 43 22.65 -20.60 5.24
C ALA A 43 21.13 -20.78 5.30
N GLY A 44 20.64 -21.76 6.07
CA GLY A 44 19.21 -21.97 6.33
C GLY A 44 18.59 -20.80 7.11
N LEU A 45 19.26 -20.31 8.16
CA LEU A 45 18.85 -19.13 8.92
C LEU A 45 18.82 -17.86 8.07
N LEU A 46 19.86 -17.65 7.24
CA LEU A 46 19.92 -16.52 6.32
C LEU A 46 18.82 -16.62 5.26
N TYR A 47 18.58 -17.82 4.72
CA TYR A 47 17.50 -18.06 3.78
C TYR A 47 16.12 -17.78 4.40
N VAL A 48 15.88 -18.21 5.64
CA VAL A 48 14.66 -17.90 6.38
C VAL A 48 14.56 -16.40 6.65
N ALA A 49 15.63 -15.75 7.11
CA ALA A 49 15.64 -14.31 7.39
C ALA A 49 15.34 -13.48 6.13
N VAL A 50 16.00 -13.78 5.01
CA VAL A 50 15.79 -13.10 3.72
C VAL A 50 14.37 -13.34 3.19
N ASN A 51 13.84 -14.56 3.32
CA ASN A 51 12.47 -14.87 2.87
C ASN A 51 11.37 -14.46 3.85
N SER A 52 11.73 -14.04 5.07
CA SER A 52 10.80 -13.53 6.08
C SER A 52 10.70 -12.00 6.08
N LEU A 53 11.51 -11.30 5.28
CA LEU A 53 11.34 -9.87 5.07
C LEU A 53 10.04 -9.64 4.31
N ALA A 54 9.09 -8.94 4.95
CA ALA A 54 7.86 -8.50 4.31
C ALA A 54 8.22 -7.67 3.08
N THR A 55 7.80 -8.12 1.90
CA THR A 55 8.01 -7.36 0.67
C THR A 55 6.82 -6.40 0.54
N PRO A 56 7.03 -5.07 0.59
CA PRO A 56 5.93 -4.13 0.50
C PRO A 56 5.31 -4.22 -0.90
N THR A 57 4.00 -4.44 -0.97
CA THR A 57 3.27 -4.48 -2.23
C THR A 57 2.70 -3.10 -2.54
N PRO A 58 3.05 -2.51 -3.70
CA PRO A 58 2.55 -1.19 -4.06
C PRO A 58 1.09 -1.24 -4.48
N GLY A 59 0.36 -0.19 -4.12
CA GLY A 59 -1.03 0.02 -4.50
C GLY A 59 -1.39 1.49 -4.56
N ILE A 60 -2.68 1.75 -4.72
CA ILE A 60 -3.25 3.09 -4.58
C ILE A 60 -4.33 3.06 -3.52
N GLY A 61 -4.51 4.15 -2.78
CA GLY A 61 -5.61 4.30 -1.84
C GLY A 61 -6.30 5.63 -1.97
N TRP A 62 -7.48 5.76 -1.37
CA TRP A 62 -8.19 7.02 -1.21
C TRP A 62 -8.86 7.10 0.16
N ALA A 63 -8.98 8.33 0.68
CA ALA A 63 -9.76 8.59 1.88
C ALA A 63 -11.26 8.59 1.55
N ASP A 64 -12.07 7.88 2.33
CA ASP A 64 -13.53 7.84 2.26
C ASP A 64 -14.12 8.12 3.66
N ARG A 65 -15.29 8.76 3.73
CA ARG A 65 -15.99 9.18 4.97
C ARG A 65 -17.49 8.86 4.98
N GLY A 66 -17.88 7.79 4.31
CA GLY A 66 -19.27 7.33 4.27
C GLY A 66 -19.87 7.29 2.87
N GLY A 67 -19.01 7.16 1.86
CA GLY A 67 -19.37 6.97 0.47
C GLY A 67 -19.48 8.26 -0.33
N PHE A 68 -19.84 8.07 -1.60
CA PHE A 68 -20.03 9.14 -2.56
C PHE A 68 -21.52 9.37 -2.81
N ALA A 69 -21.91 10.64 -2.93
CA ALA A 69 -23.22 11.02 -3.40
C ALA A 69 -23.09 11.69 -4.77
N VAL A 70 -23.89 11.23 -5.73
CA VAL A 70 -24.01 11.84 -7.04
C VAL A 70 -25.24 12.73 -7.02
N VAL A 71 -25.05 14.03 -7.26
CA VAL A 71 -26.16 14.97 -7.42
C VAL A 71 -26.53 15.00 -8.89
N ALA A 72 -27.76 14.56 -9.17
CA ALA A 72 -28.32 14.48 -10.51
C ALA A 72 -29.19 15.70 -10.85
N ALA A 73 -29.32 16.00 -12.14
CA ALA A 73 -30.20 17.04 -12.63
C ALA A 73 -31.67 16.67 -12.38
N PRO A 74 -32.47 17.51 -11.69
CA PRO A 74 -33.86 17.20 -11.39
C PRO A 74 -34.77 17.33 -12.63
N VAL A 75 -34.35 18.14 -13.60
CA VAL A 75 -35.06 18.42 -14.85
C VAL A 75 -34.06 18.44 -16.00
N ALA A 76 -34.55 18.25 -17.23
CA ALA A 76 -33.74 18.43 -18.42
C ALA A 76 -33.54 19.93 -18.69
N GLY A 77 -32.35 20.33 -19.14
CA GLY A 77 -32.03 21.73 -19.35
C GLY A 77 -30.53 21.98 -19.48
N THR A 78 -30.11 23.17 -19.09
CA THR A 78 -28.70 23.57 -19.04
C THR A 78 -28.28 23.71 -17.59
N ALA A 79 -27.34 22.88 -17.13
CA ALA A 79 -26.75 23.01 -15.81
C ALA A 79 -25.73 24.15 -15.80
N SER A 80 -25.83 25.05 -14.81
CA SER A 80 -24.86 26.10 -14.57
C SER A 80 -23.56 25.52 -14.02
N THR A 81 -22.44 26.15 -14.37
CA THR A 81 -21.13 25.72 -13.85
C THR A 81 -21.09 25.96 -12.34
N PRO A 82 -20.94 24.91 -11.51
CA PRO A 82 -20.78 25.09 -10.07
C PRO A 82 -19.58 26.00 -9.80
N THR A 83 -19.78 27.12 -9.09
CA THR A 83 -18.69 27.99 -8.62
C THR A 83 -17.88 27.35 -7.48
N LEU A 84 -18.22 26.11 -7.13
CA LEU A 84 -17.59 25.36 -6.06
C LEU A 84 -16.16 24.95 -6.40
N THR A 85 -15.28 25.16 -5.43
CA THR A 85 -13.89 24.71 -5.50
C THR A 85 -13.81 23.26 -5.03
N THR A 86 -13.02 22.42 -5.72
CA THR A 86 -12.70 21.07 -5.21
C THR A 86 -12.14 21.17 -3.80
N GLY A 87 -12.63 20.34 -2.87
CA GLY A 87 -12.30 20.40 -1.45
C GLY A 87 -13.17 21.36 -0.63
N ALA A 88 -14.07 22.13 -1.25
CA ALA A 88 -15.02 22.94 -0.50
C ALA A 88 -15.98 22.05 0.31
N ARG A 89 -16.17 22.39 1.59
CA ARG A 89 -17.16 21.74 2.46
C ARG A 89 -18.53 22.37 2.24
N LEU A 90 -19.56 21.53 2.22
CA LEU A 90 -20.96 21.88 2.04
C LEU A 90 -21.76 21.32 3.22
N ARG A 91 -22.84 22.02 3.58
CA ARG A 91 -23.87 21.52 4.49
C ARG A 91 -25.05 20.99 3.69
N GLY A 92 -25.81 20.09 4.30
CA GLY A 92 -27.08 19.66 3.73
C GLY A 92 -28.00 20.84 3.40
N GLY A 93 -28.49 20.90 2.16
CA GLY A 93 -29.33 21.99 1.65
C GLY A 93 -28.59 23.13 0.97
N ASP A 94 -27.25 23.19 1.05
CA ASP A 94 -26.48 24.22 0.34
C ASP A 94 -26.70 24.10 -1.17
N VAL A 95 -26.89 25.24 -1.84
CA VAL A 95 -27.05 25.30 -3.30
C VAL A 95 -25.68 25.15 -3.95
N ILE A 96 -25.53 24.11 -4.77
CA ILE A 96 -24.27 23.77 -5.45
C ILE A 96 -24.24 24.21 -6.91
N GLY A 97 -25.40 24.52 -7.47
CA GLY A 97 -25.59 24.94 -8.86
C GLY A 97 -27.08 25.06 -9.17
N GLU A 98 -27.40 25.30 -10.43
CA GLU A 98 -28.77 25.45 -10.90
C GLU A 98 -28.92 24.78 -12.27
N VAL A 99 -30.11 24.29 -12.58
CA VAL A 99 -30.47 23.82 -13.92
C VAL A 99 -31.55 24.75 -14.46
N THR A 100 -31.29 25.35 -15.63
CA THR A 100 -32.27 26.16 -16.36
C THR A 100 -32.97 25.28 -17.39
N ASP A 101 -34.29 25.14 -17.30
CA ASP A 101 -35.06 24.38 -18.28
C ASP A 101 -35.26 25.15 -19.61
N ALA A 102 -35.97 24.53 -20.56
CA ALA A 102 -36.25 25.14 -21.85
C ALA A 102 -37.18 26.37 -21.79
N ASP A 103 -37.99 26.47 -20.73
CA ASP A 103 -38.91 27.59 -20.49
C ASP A 103 -38.21 28.75 -19.76
N GLY A 104 -36.95 28.55 -19.36
CA GLY A 104 -36.12 29.54 -18.66
C GLY A 104 -36.28 29.51 -17.14
N ALA A 105 -37.03 28.55 -16.58
CA ALA A 105 -37.15 28.40 -15.14
C ALA A 105 -35.89 27.75 -14.56
N THR A 106 -35.40 28.29 -13.44
CA THR A 106 -34.21 27.79 -12.75
C THR A 106 -34.60 26.91 -11.57
N THR A 107 -34.01 25.72 -11.51
CA THR A 107 -34.18 24.78 -10.40
C THR A 107 -32.84 24.60 -9.68
N PRO A 108 -32.76 24.82 -8.35
CA PRO A 108 -31.51 24.68 -7.62
C PRO A 108 -31.11 23.21 -7.46
N LEU A 109 -29.81 22.94 -7.61
CA LEU A 109 -29.16 21.71 -7.19
C LEU A 109 -28.68 21.90 -5.76
N THR A 110 -29.03 20.99 -4.85
CA THR A 110 -28.67 21.10 -3.44
C THR A 110 -27.87 19.91 -2.95
N ALA A 111 -26.97 20.16 -2.00
CA ALA A 111 -26.23 19.10 -1.34
C ALA A 111 -27.18 18.25 -0.47
N PRO A 112 -27.17 16.91 -0.58
CA PRO A 112 -28.09 16.03 0.17
C PRO A 112 -27.75 15.93 1.66
N GLY A 113 -26.54 16.36 2.06
CA GLY A 113 -26.06 16.32 3.42
C GLY A 113 -24.67 16.96 3.52
N ASP A 114 -24.09 16.89 4.72
CA ASP A 114 -22.74 17.39 4.99
C ASP A 114 -21.73 16.64 4.13
N SER A 115 -21.00 17.38 3.29
CA SER A 115 -20.23 16.80 2.20
C SER A 115 -19.04 17.66 1.78
N ILE A 116 -18.19 17.11 0.92
CA ILE A 116 -17.05 17.81 0.31
C ILE A 116 -17.08 17.62 -1.21
N VAL A 117 -16.75 18.67 -1.95
CA VAL A 117 -16.73 18.63 -3.41
C VAL A 117 -15.51 17.85 -3.89
N MET A 118 -15.72 16.71 -4.54
CA MET A 118 -14.64 15.80 -4.92
C MET A 118 -14.17 15.98 -6.36
N GLN A 119 -15.11 16.07 -7.28
CA GLN A 119 -14.81 16.21 -8.69
C GLN A 119 -15.83 17.15 -9.29
N ARG A 120 -15.34 18.22 -9.91
CA ARG A 120 -16.12 18.93 -10.92
C ARG A 120 -16.16 18.05 -12.16
N GLY A 121 -17.34 17.88 -12.76
CA GLY A 121 -17.38 17.57 -14.18
C GLY A 121 -16.48 18.57 -14.91
N ALA A 122 -15.72 18.12 -15.91
CA ALA A 122 -14.66 18.87 -16.60
C ALA A 122 -15.17 20.10 -17.40
N LEU A 123 -16.35 20.61 -17.06
CA LEU A 123 -17.10 21.58 -17.82
C LEU A 123 -16.86 22.94 -17.17
N THR A 124 -16.10 23.76 -17.89
CA THR A 124 -15.86 25.17 -17.60
C THR A 124 -17.02 26.06 -18.04
N GLU A 125 -17.98 25.48 -18.78
CA GLU A 125 -19.12 26.16 -19.36
C GLU A 125 -20.41 25.44 -18.98
N PRO A 126 -21.57 26.14 -18.99
CA PRO A 126 -22.87 25.51 -18.84
C PRO A 126 -23.06 24.40 -19.88
N PHE A 127 -23.70 23.32 -19.49
CA PHE A 127 -23.83 22.14 -20.33
C PHE A 127 -25.23 21.55 -20.29
N ALA A 128 -25.63 20.94 -21.42
CA ALA A 128 -26.92 20.28 -21.53
C ALA A 128 -26.96 19.00 -20.68
N VAL A 129 -28.06 18.82 -19.96
CA VAL A 129 -28.33 17.66 -19.10
C VAL A 129 -29.76 17.17 -19.33
N ALA A 130 -29.95 15.85 -19.30
CA ALA A 130 -31.26 15.25 -19.14
C ALA A 130 -31.62 15.12 -17.65
N ALA A 131 -32.92 14.95 -17.37
CA ALA A 131 -33.36 14.64 -16.01
C ALA A 131 -32.74 13.30 -15.56
N GLY A 132 -32.10 13.30 -14.40
CA GLY A 132 -31.37 12.15 -13.86
C GLY A 132 -29.88 12.12 -14.22
N ASP A 133 -29.39 12.99 -15.11
CA ASP A 133 -27.97 13.01 -15.47
C ASP A 133 -27.10 13.47 -14.29
N PRO A 134 -25.95 12.82 -14.06
CA PRO A 134 -25.04 13.19 -12.97
C PRO A 134 -24.36 14.53 -13.24
N VAL A 135 -24.45 15.47 -12.30
CA VAL A 135 -23.87 16.82 -12.44
C VAL A 135 -22.62 16.98 -11.57
N VAL A 136 -22.68 16.55 -10.30
CA VAL A 136 -21.59 16.71 -9.33
C VAL A 136 -21.46 15.45 -8.48
N THR A 137 -20.21 15.02 -8.23
CA THR A 137 -19.90 13.96 -7.26
C THR A 137 -19.36 14.59 -5.97
N LEU A 138 -20.00 14.24 -4.86
CA LEU A 138 -19.70 14.70 -3.51
C LEU A 138 -19.19 13.53 -2.65
N GLY A 139 -18.24 13.80 -1.78
CA GLY A 139 -17.83 12.88 -0.71
C GLY A 139 -18.63 13.18 0.54
N MET A 140 -19.35 12.19 1.07
CA MET A 140 -20.18 12.37 2.26
C MET A 140 -19.29 12.40 3.52
N LEU A 141 -19.66 13.23 4.50
CA LEU A 141 -18.93 13.38 5.77
C LEU A 141 -19.74 12.80 6.94
N THR A 142 -20.24 11.58 6.78
CA THR A 142 -21.16 10.94 7.76
C THR A 142 -20.45 9.95 8.69
N GLN A 143 -19.23 9.54 8.35
CA GLN A 143 -18.42 8.58 9.11
C GLN A 143 -16.99 9.07 9.31
N PRO A 144 -16.27 8.52 10.31
CA PRO A 144 -14.83 8.72 10.43
C PRO A 144 -14.11 8.33 9.14
N PRO A 145 -13.00 8.99 8.79
CA PRO A 145 -12.25 8.65 7.60
C PRO A 145 -11.70 7.23 7.67
N LEU A 146 -11.89 6.49 6.58
CA LEU A 146 -11.23 5.23 6.30
C LEU A 146 -10.38 5.39 5.05
N LEU A 147 -9.20 4.78 5.05
CA LEU A 147 -8.41 4.66 3.84
C LEU A 147 -8.84 3.39 3.12
N PHE A 148 -9.45 3.52 1.96
CA PHE A 148 -9.65 2.39 1.07
C PHE A 148 -8.45 2.21 0.17
N ILE A 149 -8.05 0.97 -0.03
CA ILE A 149 -6.82 0.60 -0.72
C ILE A 149 -7.16 -0.40 -1.81
N LEU A 150 -6.58 -0.20 -2.99
CA LEU A 150 -6.57 -1.16 -4.08
C LEU A 150 -5.15 -1.71 -4.22
N LEU A 151 -5.08 -3.02 -4.16
CA LEU A 151 -3.89 -3.81 -4.42
C LEU A 151 -4.08 -4.59 -5.72
N PRO A 152 -3.01 -4.95 -6.44
CA PRO A 152 -3.13 -5.83 -7.59
C PRO A 152 -3.76 -7.17 -7.17
N GLY A 153 -4.49 -7.82 -8.08
CA GLY A 153 -5.10 -9.12 -7.83
C GLY A 153 -4.12 -10.18 -7.35
N ALA A 154 -4.64 -11.21 -6.68
CA ALA A 154 -3.88 -12.29 -6.05
C ALA A 154 -3.07 -13.11 -7.06
N GLU A 155 -3.53 -13.21 -8.31
CA GLU A 155 -2.79 -13.86 -9.40
C GLU A 155 -1.51 -13.08 -9.79
N ALA A 156 -1.49 -11.75 -9.64
CA ALA A 156 -0.36 -10.90 -10.02
C ALA A 156 0.71 -10.76 -8.92
N THR A 157 0.39 -11.09 -7.67
CA THR A 157 1.19 -10.71 -6.48
C THR A 157 1.34 -11.81 -5.42
N GLY A 158 0.72 -12.97 -5.61
CA GLY A 158 0.84 -14.09 -4.66
C GLY A 158 0.09 -13.86 -3.34
N PHE A 159 -1.01 -13.09 -3.34
CA PHE A 159 -1.85 -12.85 -2.17
C PHE A 159 -2.67 -14.07 -1.69
N THR A 160 -2.35 -15.29 -2.13
CA THR A 160 -3.08 -16.50 -1.74
C THR A 160 -2.94 -16.82 -0.25
N ASP A 161 -4.05 -17.25 0.36
CA ASP A 161 -4.23 -17.84 1.69
C ASP A 161 -3.35 -17.31 2.84
N GLY A 162 -3.59 -16.05 3.23
CA GLY A 162 -3.23 -15.52 4.55
C GLY A 162 -2.13 -14.45 4.58
N ASN A 163 -1.71 -13.96 3.42
CA ASN A 163 -0.65 -12.95 3.29
C ASN A 163 -1.15 -11.50 3.52
N LEU A 164 -2.43 -11.24 3.24
CA LEU A 164 -3.13 -10.03 3.68
C LEU A 164 -3.98 -10.37 4.91
N ALA A 165 -3.74 -9.69 6.02
CA ALA A 165 -4.43 -9.92 7.27
C ALA A 165 -4.91 -8.60 7.89
N GLU A 166 -5.99 -8.66 8.65
CA GLU A 166 -6.35 -7.57 9.55
C GLU A 166 -5.17 -7.30 10.51
N GLY A 167 -4.86 -6.03 10.72
CA GLY A 167 -3.68 -5.57 11.46
C GLY A 167 -2.41 -5.40 10.63
N ALA A 168 -2.37 -5.82 9.36
CA ALA A 168 -1.22 -5.56 8.49
C ALA A 168 -0.94 -4.05 8.35
N ALA A 169 0.35 -3.69 8.33
CA ALA A 169 0.78 -2.31 8.18
C ALA A 169 0.60 -1.84 6.73
N VAL A 170 0.06 -0.63 6.59
CA VAL A 170 -0.08 0.08 5.32
C VAL A 170 0.65 1.39 5.46
N TRP A 171 1.63 1.63 4.61
CA TRP A 171 2.33 2.89 4.54
C TRP A 171 1.71 3.75 3.45
N VAL A 172 1.22 4.92 3.85
CA VAL A 172 0.62 5.90 2.95
C VAL A 172 1.64 6.98 2.67
N GLN A 173 1.82 7.34 1.41
CA GLN A 173 2.73 8.41 1.01
C GLN A 173 1.98 9.50 0.21
N PRO A 174 1.50 10.56 0.87
CA PRO A 174 0.91 11.71 0.18
C PRO A 174 1.95 12.41 -0.70
N ALA A 175 1.51 12.99 -1.83
CA ALA A 175 2.43 13.67 -2.76
C ALA A 175 3.27 14.79 -2.13
N ASN A 176 2.75 15.44 -1.07
CA ASN A 176 3.36 16.59 -0.41
C ASN A 176 3.52 16.41 1.11
N GLY A 177 3.63 15.17 1.60
CA GLY A 177 3.65 14.89 3.05
C GLY A 177 4.59 13.74 3.44
N PRO A 178 4.90 13.60 4.74
CA PRO A 178 5.63 12.44 5.25
C PRO A 178 4.77 11.18 5.11
N SER A 179 5.41 10.04 5.00
CA SER A 179 4.71 8.77 5.06
C SER A 179 4.18 8.51 6.46
N PHE A 180 2.98 7.94 6.56
CA PHE A 180 2.39 7.52 7.83
C PHE A 180 1.84 6.11 7.73
N GLU A 181 1.78 5.45 8.89
CA GLU A 181 1.33 4.07 9.01
C GLU A 181 -0.17 4.00 9.32
N CYS A 182 -0.88 3.12 8.62
CA CYS A 182 -2.25 2.72 8.87
C CYS A 182 -2.31 1.20 9.10
N ARG A 183 -3.45 0.71 9.57
CA ARG A 183 -3.69 -0.71 9.83
C ARG A 183 -4.90 -1.20 9.06
N ILE A 184 -4.76 -2.31 8.35
CA ILE A 184 -5.91 -2.96 7.70
C ILE A 184 -6.91 -3.40 8.77
N VAL A 185 -8.17 -3.00 8.60
CA VAL A 185 -9.27 -3.37 9.51
C VAL A 185 -10.28 -4.30 8.86
N ALA A 186 -10.35 -4.30 7.53
CA ALA A 186 -11.21 -5.19 6.77
C ALA A 186 -10.68 -5.31 5.34
N TYR A 187 -10.93 -6.43 4.67
CA TYR A 187 -10.62 -6.59 3.25
C TYR A 187 -11.55 -7.59 2.58
N ASN A 188 -11.79 -7.39 1.29
CA ASN A 188 -12.52 -8.35 0.48
C ASN A 188 -11.55 -9.42 -0.01
N LYS A 189 -11.77 -10.66 0.43
CA LYS A 189 -10.94 -11.82 0.03
C LYS A 189 -11.05 -12.16 -1.46
N TYR A 190 -12.08 -11.65 -2.13
CA TYR A 190 -12.35 -11.91 -3.54
C TYR A 190 -11.92 -10.73 -4.40
N GLU A 191 -11.32 -11.05 -5.53
CA GLU A 191 -10.98 -10.07 -6.56
C GLU A 191 -12.24 -9.42 -7.11
N GLN A 192 -12.19 -8.10 -7.28
CA GLN A 192 -13.25 -7.34 -7.94
C GLN A 192 -12.87 -7.11 -9.40
N SER A 193 -13.87 -7.18 -10.29
CA SER A 193 -13.63 -6.82 -11.69
C SER A 193 -13.26 -5.34 -11.76
N GLY A 194 -12.28 -5.01 -12.60
CA GLY A 194 -11.85 -3.63 -12.76
C GLY A 194 -12.97 -2.65 -13.11
N GLU A 195 -13.92 -3.09 -13.95
CA GLU A 195 -15.07 -2.29 -14.35
C GLU A 195 -15.97 -1.88 -13.18
N SER A 196 -16.17 -2.78 -12.20
CA SER A 196 -16.98 -2.48 -11.01
C SER A 196 -16.34 -1.41 -10.12
N VAL A 197 -15.01 -1.40 -10.01
CA VAL A 197 -14.26 -0.43 -9.21
C VAL A 197 -14.24 0.94 -9.88
N ILE A 198 -14.07 0.99 -11.20
CA ILE A 198 -14.06 2.24 -11.98
C ILE A 198 -15.43 2.93 -11.92
N ALA A 199 -16.52 2.16 -11.98
CA ALA A 199 -17.86 2.71 -11.85
C ALA A 199 -18.10 3.36 -10.47
N TYR A 200 -17.51 2.79 -9.41
CA TYR A 200 -17.62 3.34 -8.06
C TYR A 200 -16.73 4.59 -7.86
N ILE A 201 -15.56 4.64 -8.52
CA ILE A 201 -14.59 5.75 -8.39
C ILE A 201 -14.17 6.20 -9.78
N PRO A 202 -14.90 7.17 -10.37
CA PRO A 202 -14.68 7.61 -11.74
C PRO A 202 -13.45 8.53 -11.85
N SER A 203 -12.27 8.00 -11.53
CA SER A 203 -10.99 8.68 -11.62
C SER A 203 -10.12 8.08 -12.74
N PRO A 204 -9.54 8.91 -13.61
CA PRO A 204 -8.58 8.44 -14.63
C PRO A 204 -7.38 7.69 -14.02
N THR A 205 -6.97 8.03 -12.80
CA THR A 205 -5.86 7.36 -12.11
C THR A 205 -6.27 5.96 -11.66
N VAL A 206 -7.48 5.81 -11.10
CA VAL A 206 -8.03 4.49 -10.73
C VAL A 206 -8.22 3.64 -11.97
N ALA A 207 -8.80 4.20 -13.03
CA ALA A 207 -9.02 3.48 -14.29
C ALA A 207 -7.70 2.97 -14.90
N ARG A 208 -6.66 3.80 -14.94
CA ARG A 208 -5.33 3.38 -15.43
C ARG A 208 -4.70 2.30 -14.54
N TYR A 209 -4.80 2.45 -13.21
CA TYR A 209 -4.27 1.46 -12.28
C TYR A 209 -4.96 0.11 -12.45
N VAL A 210 -6.29 0.11 -12.53
CA VAL A 210 -7.09 -1.08 -12.75
C VAL A 210 -6.79 -1.72 -14.11
N GLN A 211 -6.69 -0.94 -15.19
CA GLN A 211 -6.32 -1.45 -16.52
C GLN A 211 -4.93 -2.08 -16.53
N ALA A 212 -3.98 -1.54 -15.77
CA ALA A 212 -2.62 -2.06 -15.68
C ALA A 212 -2.53 -3.39 -14.90
N ASN A 213 -3.44 -3.61 -13.94
CA ASN A 213 -3.41 -4.79 -13.06
C ASN A 213 -4.47 -5.86 -13.40
N GLY A 214 -5.49 -5.52 -14.21
CA GLY A 214 -6.57 -6.42 -14.64
C GLY A 214 -7.62 -6.67 -13.55
N SER A 215 -7.21 -7.25 -12.43
CA SER A 215 -8.02 -7.46 -11.23
C SER A 215 -7.39 -6.79 -10.02
N VAL A 216 -8.22 -6.46 -9.02
CA VAL A 216 -7.78 -5.77 -7.80
C VAL A 216 -8.47 -6.33 -6.56
N VAL A 217 -7.78 -6.21 -5.42
CA VAL A 217 -8.31 -6.49 -4.09
C VAL A 217 -8.56 -5.16 -3.38
N SER A 218 -9.73 -5.02 -2.74
CA SER A 218 -10.08 -3.85 -1.93
C SER A 218 -9.90 -4.12 -0.44
N ALA A 219 -9.25 -3.20 0.27
CA ALA A 219 -9.07 -3.23 1.72
C ALA A 219 -9.39 -1.87 2.35
N GLY A 220 -9.96 -1.88 3.55
CA GLY A 220 -10.12 -0.71 4.40
C GLY A 220 -9.05 -0.69 5.47
N ALA A 221 -8.43 0.48 5.67
CA ALA A 221 -7.43 0.70 6.70
C ALA A 221 -7.80 1.89 7.59
N ALA A 222 -7.58 1.72 8.89
CA ALA A 222 -7.67 2.78 9.87
C ALA A 222 -6.32 3.48 10.00
N CYS A 223 -6.31 4.80 9.93
CA CYS A 223 -5.11 5.62 10.09
C CYS A 223 -5.24 6.51 11.33
N PRO A 224 -4.14 7.14 11.78
CA PRO A 224 -4.19 8.15 12.84
C PRO A 224 -5.17 9.28 12.48
N ALA A 225 -6.00 9.68 13.45
CA ALA A 225 -7.13 10.61 13.28
C ALA A 225 -6.76 12.04 12.82
N GLY A 226 -5.48 12.37 12.65
CA GLY A 226 -5.04 13.65 12.08
C GLY A 226 -4.58 13.54 10.62
N GLU A 227 -4.03 12.39 10.23
CA GLU A 227 -3.37 12.21 8.93
C GLU A 227 -4.39 12.05 7.80
N LEU A 228 -5.43 11.24 8.03
CA LEU A 228 -6.54 11.08 7.10
C LEU A 228 -7.46 12.32 7.04
N ASP A 229 -7.48 13.15 8.08
CA ASP A 229 -8.19 14.44 8.09
C ASP A 229 -7.52 15.50 7.23
N ALA A 230 -6.21 15.40 7.03
CA ALA A 230 -5.47 16.27 6.10
C ALA A 230 -5.70 15.90 4.63
N LEU A 231 -6.09 14.65 4.34
CA LEU A 231 -6.43 14.21 2.99
C LEU A 231 -7.88 14.58 2.64
N LEU A 232 -8.08 15.24 1.50
CA LEU A 232 -9.43 15.46 0.99
C LEU A 232 -10.06 14.10 0.64
N VAL A 233 -11.36 13.95 0.88
CA VAL A 233 -12.08 12.73 0.49
C VAL A 233 -11.90 12.48 -1.02
N GLY A 234 -11.56 11.24 -1.36
CA GLY A 234 -11.21 10.78 -2.70
C GLY A 234 -9.86 11.23 -3.25
N THR A 235 -9.01 11.86 -2.43
CA THR A 235 -7.61 12.06 -2.82
C THR A 235 -6.96 10.70 -3.02
N ILE A 236 -6.51 10.43 -4.25
CA ILE A 236 -5.80 9.20 -4.56
C ILE A 236 -4.33 9.37 -4.17
N VAL A 237 -3.83 8.45 -3.37
CA VAL A 237 -2.46 8.45 -2.86
C VAL A 237 -1.78 7.11 -3.13
N PRO A 238 -0.48 7.11 -3.46
CA PRO A 238 0.31 5.88 -3.42
C PRO A 238 0.27 5.27 -2.03
N VAL A 239 0.16 3.94 -1.98
CA VAL A 239 0.28 3.18 -0.75
C VAL A 239 1.21 1.99 -0.96
N SER A 240 1.79 1.49 0.11
CA SER A 240 2.45 0.19 0.13
C SER A 240 1.96 -0.61 1.33
N VAL A 241 1.63 -1.87 1.09
CA VAL A 241 1.14 -2.77 2.14
C VAL A 241 2.23 -3.77 2.46
N GLU A 242 2.58 -3.87 3.74
CA GLU A 242 3.48 -4.92 4.21
C GLU A 242 2.74 -6.25 4.21
N VAL A 243 3.13 -7.11 3.29
CA VAL A 243 2.57 -8.45 3.14
C VAL A 243 3.44 -9.40 3.94
N GLY A 244 2.88 -9.90 5.05
CA GLY A 244 3.54 -10.94 5.83
C GLY A 244 3.55 -12.23 5.04
N ARG A 245 4.72 -12.68 4.57
CA ARG A 245 4.83 -14.07 4.09
C ARG A 245 4.64 -14.99 5.29
N ARG A 246 3.71 -15.94 5.20
CA ARG A 246 3.69 -17.06 6.16
C ARG A 246 5.08 -17.73 6.14
N SER A 247 5.74 -17.76 7.29
CA SER A 247 7.04 -18.43 7.41
C SER A 247 6.87 -19.91 7.07
N LEU A 248 7.87 -20.53 6.43
CA LEU A 248 7.87 -21.98 6.18
C LEU A 248 7.67 -22.80 7.48
N LEU A 249 8.07 -22.24 8.63
CA LEU A 249 7.87 -22.84 9.96
C LEU A 249 6.40 -22.96 10.34
N SER A 250 5.54 -22.04 9.88
CA SER A 250 4.09 -22.09 10.09
C SER A 250 3.44 -23.30 9.41
N TYR A 251 4.02 -23.76 8.30
CA TYR A 251 3.59 -24.93 7.54
C TYR A 251 4.07 -26.25 8.17
N VAL A 252 5.27 -26.23 8.77
CA VAL A 252 5.90 -27.42 9.39
C VAL A 252 5.38 -27.68 10.80
N PHE A 253 5.06 -26.64 11.58
CA PHE A 253 4.68 -26.77 12.98
C PHE A 253 3.20 -26.53 13.28
N GLY A 254 2.35 -26.31 12.27
CA GLY A 254 0.90 -26.20 12.43
C GLY A 254 0.50 -25.05 13.36
N GLY A 255 0.42 -23.83 12.83
CA GLY A 255 -0.05 -22.68 13.60
C GLY A 255 -1.55 -22.74 13.88
N SER A 256 -1.89 -22.70 15.16
CA SER A 256 -3.21 -22.49 15.79
C SER A 256 -3.87 -21.18 15.41
#